data_AF-A0A255Z299-F1
#
_entry.id   AF-A0A255Z299-F1
#
_cell.length_a   1.000
_cell.length_b   1.000
_cell.length_c   1.000
_cell.angle_alpha   90.00
_cell.angle_beta   90.00
_cell.angle_gamma   90.00
#
_symmetry.space_group_name_H-M   'P 1'
#
loop_
_entity.id
_entity.type
_entity.pdbx_description
1 polymer ?
#
loop_
_entity_poly.entity_id
_entity_poly.type
_entity_poly.pdbx_seq_one_letter_code
_entity_poly.pdbx_strand_id
1 'polypeptide(L)'
;MQRYPSTALAITQALLKINPRMSLRTAAALLTICENEGISQAELSYLMGEAPCTISRAVDELSRDLDEAEGETGPLVERRAWTQDARLRVVQLTPRGRAIRDLLNSQIEAARPIVAA
;
A
#
# COMPACT_ATOMS: atom_id res chain seq x y z
N MET A 1 1.34 27.99 -18.79
CA MET A 1 0.25 27.08 -18.34
C MET A 1 0.82 26.11 -17.32
N GLN A 2 0.33 26.14 -16.08
CA GLN A 2 0.73 25.20 -15.04
C GLN A 2 0.03 23.86 -15.33
N ARG A 3 0.80 22.82 -15.65
CA ARG A 3 0.28 21.46 -15.86
C ARG A 3 0.21 20.77 -14.50
N TYR A 4 -0.94 20.19 -14.18
CA TYR A 4 -1.12 19.40 -12.96
C TYR A 4 -1.51 17.97 -13.34
N PRO A 5 -0.96 16.96 -12.65
CA PRO A 5 -1.37 15.57 -12.88
C PRO A 5 -2.82 15.36 -12.42
N SER A 6 -3.52 14.41 -13.06
CA SER A 6 -4.75 13.86 -12.50
C SER A 6 -4.45 13.11 -11.21
N THR A 7 -5.47 12.90 -10.36
CA THR A 7 -5.29 12.16 -9.09
C THR A 7 -4.77 10.75 -9.32
N ALA A 8 -5.27 10.04 -10.33
CA ALA A 8 -4.78 8.70 -10.68
C ALA A 8 -3.28 8.70 -11.04
N LEU A 9 -2.83 9.71 -11.78
CA LEU A 9 -1.42 9.85 -12.14
C LEU A 9 -0.57 10.23 -10.92
N ALA A 10 -1.06 11.15 -10.07
CA ALA A 10 -0.38 11.58 -8.86
C ALA A 10 -0.17 10.42 -7.87
N ILE A 11 -1.20 9.60 -7.64
CA ILE A 11 -1.14 8.40 -6.78
C ILE A 11 -0.12 7.41 -7.34
N THR A 12 -0.19 7.12 -8.64
CA THR A 12 0.74 6.17 -9.28
C THR A 12 2.19 6.65 -9.16
N GLN A 13 2.43 7.95 -9.39
CA GLN A 13 3.76 8.55 -9.21
C GLN A 13 4.23 8.52 -7.75
N ALA A 14 3.32 8.71 -6.79
CA ALA A 14 3.67 8.59 -5.37
C ALA A 14 4.09 7.16 -5.01
N LEU A 15 3.36 6.15 -5.50
CA LEU A 15 3.71 4.74 -5.29
C LEU A 15 5.07 4.37 -5.92
N LEU A 16 5.35 4.87 -7.12
CA LEU A 16 6.64 4.65 -7.79
C LEU A 16 7.81 5.36 -7.11
N LYS A 17 7.57 6.47 -6.39
CA LYS A 17 8.61 7.10 -5.56
C LYS A 17 8.96 6.27 -4.33
N ILE A 18 8.00 5.50 -3.81
CA ILE A 18 8.22 4.63 -2.65
C ILE A 18 9.03 3.40 -3.07
N ASN A 19 8.64 2.77 -4.18
CA ASN A 19 9.36 1.66 -4.78
C ASN A 19 9.20 1.74 -6.30
N PRO A 20 10.26 2.12 -7.04
CA PRO A 20 10.22 2.22 -8.50
C PRO A 20 9.93 0.90 -9.21
N ARG A 21 10.14 -0.22 -8.53
CA ARG A 21 9.90 -1.58 -9.03
C ARG A 21 8.60 -2.19 -8.49
N MET A 22 7.78 -1.40 -7.77
CA MET A 22 6.52 -1.89 -7.21
C MET A 22 5.61 -2.38 -8.32
N SER A 23 5.19 -3.64 -8.22
CA SER A 23 4.19 -4.17 -9.14
C SER A 23 2.83 -3.51 -8.88
N LEU A 24 2.00 -3.39 -9.93
CA LEU A 24 0.63 -2.86 -9.79
C LEU A 24 -0.19 -3.66 -8.76
N ARG A 25 0.11 -4.97 -8.65
CA ARG A 25 -0.52 -5.86 -7.68
C ARG A 25 -0.06 -5.57 -6.26
N THR A 26 1.23 -5.35 -6.05
CA THR A 26 1.77 -4.98 -4.74
C THR A 26 1.19 -3.63 -4.30
N ALA A 27 1.05 -2.68 -5.23
CA ALA A 27 0.35 -1.43 -5.01
C ALA A 27 -1.12 -1.64 -4.60
N ALA A 28 -1.85 -2.49 -5.34
CA ALA A 28 -3.24 -2.82 -5.00
C ALA A 28 -3.34 -3.46 -3.61
N ALA A 29 -2.45 -4.38 -3.25
CA ALA A 29 -2.41 -4.99 -1.92
C ALA A 29 -2.19 -3.95 -0.82
N LEU A 30 -1.26 -3.00 -1.03
CA LEU A 30 -1.04 -1.90 -0.08
C LEU A 30 -2.30 -1.06 0.10
N LEU A 31 -2.96 -0.66 -0.99
CA LEU A 31 -4.19 0.14 -0.93
C LEU A 31 -5.32 -0.62 -0.22
N THR A 32 -5.51 -1.90 -0.50
CA THR A 32 -6.49 -2.74 0.20
C THR A 32 -6.18 -2.84 1.70
N ILE A 33 -4.90 -2.96 2.09
CA ILE A 33 -4.49 -2.95 3.50
C ILE A 33 -4.74 -1.57 4.14
N CYS A 34 -4.50 -0.48 3.42
CA CYS A 34 -4.80 0.88 3.90
C CYS A 34 -6.29 1.07 4.23
N GLU A 35 -7.17 0.47 3.45
CA GLU A 35 -8.62 0.48 3.66
C GLU A 35 -9.08 -0.49 4.76
N ASN A 36 -8.31 -1.56 5.01
CA ASN A 36 -8.69 -2.68 5.88
C ASN A 36 -7.57 -3.04 6.86
N GLU A 37 -7.12 -2.08 7.68
CA GLU A 37 -6.02 -2.30 8.61
C GLU A 37 -6.37 -3.39 9.65
N GLY A 38 -5.49 -4.39 9.82
CA GLY A 38 -5.78 -5.56 10.66
C GLY A 38 -6.40 -6.74 9.92
N ILE A 39 -6.42 -6.72 8.59
CA ILE A 39 -6.87 -7.83 7.74
C ILE A 39 -5.92 -9.04 7.81
N SER A 40 -6.47 -10.26 7.77
CA SER A 40 -5.67 -11.47 7.59
C SER A 40 -5.24 -11.67 6.12
N GLN A 41 -4.19 -12.46 5.87
CA GLN A 41 -3.81 -12.77 4.48
C GLN A 41 -4.88 -13.57 3.71
N ALA A 42 -5.70 -14.34 4.41
CA ALA A 42 -6.81 -15.08 3.81
C ALA A 42 -7.92 -14.14 3.34
N GLU A 43 -8.29 -13.16 4.16
CA GLU A 43 -9.26 -12.12 3.77
C GLU A 43 -8.70 -11.23 2.65
N LEU A 44 -7.41 -10.87 2.70
CA LEU A 44 -6.76 -10.11 1.64
C LEU A 44 -6.78 -10.87 0.30
N SER A 45 -6.50 -12.19 0.34
CA SER A 45 -6.61 -13.08 -0.83
C SER A 45 -8.02 -13.12 -1.39
N TYR A 46 -9.03 -13.21 -0.51
CA TYR A 46 -10.42 -13.15 -0.90
C TYR A 46 -10.80 -11.81 -1.55
N LEU A 47 -10.47 -10.67 -0.93
CA LEU A 47 -10.81 -9.34 -1.44
C LEU A 47 -10.13 -9.02 -2.77
N MET A 48 -8.88 -9.45 -2.95
CA MET A 48 -8.14 -9.21 -4.19
C MET A 48 -8.44 -10.23 -5.28
N GLY A 49 -9.13 -11.33 -4.98
CA GLY A 49 -9.36 -12.43 -5.92
C GLY A 49 -8.06 -13.12 -6.36
N GLU A 50 -7.04 -13.12 -5.51
CA GLU A 50 -5.69 -13.58 -5.81
C GLU A 50 -5.33 -14.83 -5.00
N ALA A 51 -4.47 -15.69 -5.55
CA ALA A 51 -4.04 -16.90 -4.85
C ALA A 51 -3.26 -16.56 -3.55
N PRO A 52 -3.35 -17.37 -2.48
CA PRO A 52 -2.66 -17.11 -1.22
C PRO A 52 -1.14 -16.94 -1.37
N CYS A 53 -0.50 -17.69 -2.27
CA CYS A 53 0.93 -17.56 -2.53
C CYS A 53 1.30 -16.21 -3.18
N THR A 54 0.42 -15.67 -4.01
CA THR A 54 0.58 -14.34 -4.63
C THR A 54 0.47 -13.25 -3.57
N ILE A 55 -0.53 -13.35 -2.68
CA ILE A 55 -0.71 -12.41 -1.57
C ILE A 55 0.47 -12.46 -0.61
N SER A 56 0.92 -13.65 -0.23
CA SER A 56 2.08 -13.80 0.66
C SER A 56 3.30 -13.08 0.10
N ARG A 57 3.57 -13.23 -1.21
CA ARG A 57 4.68 -12.53 -1.88
C ARG A 57 4.52 -11.02 -1.89
N ALA A 58 3.32 -10.51 -2.15
CA ALA A 58 3.04 -9.07 -2.12
C ALA A 58 3.24 -8.50 -0.70
N VAL A 59 2.73 -9.20 0.34
CA VAL A 59 2.93 -8.81 1.74
C VAL A 59 4.41 -8.90 2.13
N ASP A 60 5.13 -9.93 1.68
CA ASP A 60 6.57 -10.03 1.91
C ASP A 60 7.34 -8.86 1.27
N GLU A 61 6.97 -8.43 0.08
CA GLU A 61 7.56 -7.26 -0.57
C GLU A 61 7.30 -5.98 0.23
N LEU A 62 6.07 -5.78 0.74
CA LEU A 62 5.69 -4.61 1.54
C LEU A 62 6.27 -4.63 2.97
N SER A 63 6.59 -5.80 3.49
CA SER A 63 7.21 -6.00 4.81
C SER A 63 8.74 -6.00 4.78
N ARG A 64 9.36 -5.87 3.61
CA ARG A 64 10.82 -5.76 3.50
C ARG A 64 11.27 -4.31 3.59
N ASP A 65 12.46 -4.13 4.13
CA ASP A 65 13.22 -2.92 3.91
C ASP A 65 13.71 -2.86 2.47
N LEU A 66 13.49 -1.72 1.83
CA LEU A 66 14.05 -1.40 0.54
C LEU A 66 15.39 -0.71 0.80
N ASP A 67 16.49 -1.46 0.82
CA ASP A 67 17.83 -0.90 0.97
C ASP A 67 18.45 -0.46 -0.38
N GLU A 68 19.26 0.59 -0.28
CA GLU A 68 20.40 1.01 -1.15
C GLU A 68 20.35 2.32 -1.99
N ALA A 69 19.33 3.18 -1.91
CA ALA A 69 19.49 4.55 -2.45
C ALA A 69 18.50 5.58 -1.87
N GLU A 70 19.00 6.45 -0.99
CA GLU A 70 18.49 7.80 -0.65
C GLU A 70 17.01 7.95 -0.19
N GLY A 71 16.74 7.81 1.11
CA GLY A 71 15.48 8.29 1.74
C GLY A 71 14.97 7.42 2.90
N GLU A 72 13.91 7.85 3.61
CA GLU A 72 13.24 7.09 4.68
C GLU A 72 12.95 5.64 4.25
N THR A 73 13.80 4.71 4.70
CA THR A 73 13.67 3.28 4.49
C THR A 73 12.91 2.65 5.66
N GLY A 74 12.19 1.55 5.42
CA GLY A 74 11.33 0.93 6.43
C GLY A 74 10.25 0.02 5.82
N PRO A 75 9.78 -1.04 6.49
CA PRO A 75 8.61 -1.77 6.02
C PRO A 75 7.37 -0.87 5.98
N LEU A 76 6.49 -1.04 4.99
CA LEU A 76 5.20 -0.34 4.93
C LEU A 76 4.13 -1.06 5.73
N VAL A 77 4.24 -2.39 5.82
CA VAL A 77 3.31 -3.24 6.55
C VAL A 77 4.06 -4.21 7.43
N GLU A 78 3.45 -4.57 8.55
CA GLU A 78 3.97 -5.56 9.49
C GLU A 78 2.93 -6.64 9.78
N ARG A 79 3.40 -7.84 10.13
CA ARG A 79 2.55 -8.95 10.57
C ARG A 79 2.52 -8.99 12.08
N ARG A 80 1.33 -8.94 12.67
CA ARG A 80 1.15 -9.02 14.13
C ARG A 80 0.20 -10.14 14.51
N ALA A 81 0.38 -10.65 15.73
CA ALA A 81 -0.63 -11.49 16.36
C ALA A 81 -1.91 -10.68 16.55
N TRP A 82 -3.06 -11.26 16.26
CA TRP A 82 -4.31 -10.57 16.52
C TRP A 82 -4.57 -10.49 18.03
N THR A 83 -5.10 -9.36 18.48
CA THR A 83 -5.31 -9.08 19.91
C THR A 83 -6.38 -9.97 20.53
N GLN A 84 -7.35 -10.44 19.75
CA GLN A 84 -8.45 -11.30 20.20
C GLN A 84 -8.09 -12.79 20.13
N ASP A 85 -7.21 -13.18 19.21
CA ASP A 85 -6.68 -14.54 19.11
C ASP A 85 -5.23 -14.51 18.60
N ALA A 86 -4.28 -14.80 19.50
CA ALA A 86 -2.85 -14.79 19.19
C ALA A 86 -2.41 -15.86 18.19
N ARG A 87 -3.28 -16.85 17.87
CA ARG A 87 -3.05 -17.85 16.82
C ARG A 87 -3.22 -17.26 15.44
N LEU A 88 -4.01 -16.21 15.32
CA LEU A 88 -4.23 -15.51 14.07
C LEU A 88 -3.15 -14.45 13.85
N ARG A 89 -2.81 -14.26 12.58
CA ARG A 89 -1.86 -13.24 12.12
C ARG A 89 -2.58 -12.28 11.19
N VAL A 90 -2.46 -11.01 11.52
CA VAL A 90 -3.05 -9.91 10.76
C VAL A 90 -1.95 -9.02 10.20
N VAL A 91 -2.25 -8.35 9.11
CA VAL A 91 -1.37 -7.37 8.45
C VAL A 91 -1.84 -5.97 8.85
N GLN A 92 -0.91 -5.16 9.32
CA GLN A 92 -1.15 -3.79 9.76
C GLN A 92 -0.14 -2.83 9.12
N LEU A 93 -0.51 -1.55 9.04
CA LEU A 93 0.42 -0.54 8.58
C LEU A 93 1.47 -0.27 9.66
N THR A 94 2.70 -0.07 9.24
CA THR A 94 3.74 0.52 10.08
C THR A 94 3.48 2.04 10.20
N PRO A 95 4.20 2.77 11.07
CA PRO A 95 4.15 4.24 11.06
C PRO A 95 4.44 4.84 9.68
N ARG A 96 5.41 4.26 8.94
CA ARG A 96 5.73 4.65 7.56
C ARG A 96 4.54 4.38 6.62
N GLY A 97 3.94 3.18 6.71
CA GLY A 97 2.77 2.82 5.92
C GLY A 97 1.58 3.77 6.16
N ARG A 98 1.34 4.18 7.40
CA ARG A 98 0.31 5.17 7.75
C ARG A 98 0.63 6.54 7.15
N ALA A 99 1.87 7.02 7.24
CA ALA A 99 2.27 8.28 6.61
C ALA A 99 2.05 8.26 5.09
N ILE A 100 2.32 7.14 4.42
CA ILE A 100 2.01 6.96 2.99
C ILE A 100 0.51 7.00 2.74
N ARG A 101 -0.30 6.28 3.52
CA ARG A 101 -1.77 6.33 3.40
C ARG A 101 -2.27 7.77 3.51
N ASP A 102 -1.80 8.51 4.49
CA ASP A 102 -2.24 9.88 4.75
C ASP A 102 -1.80 10.82 3.61
N LEU A 103 -0.60 10.62 3.03
CA LEU A 103 -0.17 11.29 1.81
C LEU A 103 -1.11 11.00 0.64
N LEU A 104 -1.46 9.74 0.41
CA LEU A 104 -2.36 9.35 -0.69
C LEU A 104 -3.77 9.94 -0.50
N ASN A 105 -4.29 9.94 0.72
CA ASN A 105 -5.57 10.57 1.05
C ASN A 105 -5.56 12.07 0.72
N SER A 106 -4.49 12.80 1.04
CA SER A 106 -4.38 14.22 0.69
C SER A 106 -4.44 14.49 -0.82
N GLN A 107 -3.91 13.56 -1.64
CA GLN A 107 -3.98 13.64 -3.11
C GLN A 107 -5.40 13.36 -3.63
N ILE A 108 -6.13 12.48 -2.96
CA ILE A 108 -7.53 12.16 -3.27
C ILE A 108 -8.44 13.32 -2.90
N GLU A 109 -8.25 13.95 -1.75
CA GLU A 109 -9.01 15.15 -1.35
C GLU A 109 -8.81 16.31 -2.33
N ALA A 110 -7.62 16.45 -2.89
CA ALA A 110 -7.30 17.40 -3.95
C ALA A 110 -7.75 16.94 -5.36
N ALA A 111 -8.78 16.09 -5.44
CA ALA A 111 -9.22 15.36 -6.63
C ALA A 111 -9.18 16.17 -7.93
N ARG A 112 -8.50 15.64 -8.95
CA ARG A 112 -8.51 16.18 -10.32
C ARG A 112 -8.81 15.06 -11.32
N PRO A 113 -9.87 15.20 -12.14
CA PRO A 113 -10.19 14.21 -13.15
C PRO A 113 -9.12 14.16 -14.25
N ILE A 114 -9.06 13.04 -14.99
CA ILE A 114 -8.13 12.87 -16.12
C ILE A 114 -8.50 13.80 -17.28
N VAL A 115 -9.80 14.05 -17.46
CA VAL A 115 -10.33 15.03 -18.40
C VAL A 115 -11.25 15.94 -17.59
N ALA A 116 -10.95 17.24 -17.56
CA ALA A 116 -11.91 18.23 -17.10
C ALA A 116 -12.97 18.37 -18.20
N ALA A 117 -14.25 18.23 -17.82
CA ALA A 117 -15.35 18.62 -18.70
C ALA A 117 -15.33 20.14 -18.90
#